data_AF-A0A1B1BHE9-F1
#
_entry.id   AF-A0A1B1BHE9-F1
#
_cell.length_a   1.000
_cell.length_b   1.000
_cell.length_c   1.000
_cell.angle_alpha   90.00
_cell.angle_beta   90.00
_cell.angle_gamma   90.00
#
_symmetry.space_group_name_H-M   'P 1'
#
loop_
_entity.id
_entity.type
_entity.pdbx_description
1 polymer ?
#
loop_
_entity_poly.entity_id
_entity_poly.type
_entity_poly.pdbx_seq_one_letter_code
_entity_poly.pdbx_strand_id
1 'polypeptide(L)'
;MPPSSPTPTPESAEPTTGLPVPRHDRFANGSLKASGFELDGRLHGHWEWFRLDGTLMRSGDFHLGDQVGVWRTWDRAGRIVKETSFRAAPSGDAVPAPTDPPHGTIAHP
;
A
#
# COMPACT_ATOMS: atom_id res chain seq x y z
N MET A 1 -11.96 -20.34 -21.37
CA MET A 1 -11.42 -19.91 -20.06
C MET A 1 -10.81 -18.53 -20.24
N PRO A 2 -11.39 -17.44 -19.70
CA PRO A 2 -10.59 -16.20 -19.59
C PRO A 2 -10.93 -15.31 -18.37
N PRO A 3 -10.19 -14.21 -18.10
CA PRO A 3 -8.73 -14.01 -18.24
C PRO A 3 -8.13 -13.13 -17.11
N SER A 4 -6.89 -13.32 -16.68
CA SER A 4 -6.18 -12.32 -15.84
C SER A 4 -4.68 -12.52 -16.01
N SER A 5 -3.90 -11.65 -16.64
CA SER A 5 -3.99 -10.19 -16.70
C SER A 5 -3.56 -9.72 -18.09
N PRO A 6 -4.15 -8.67 -18.69
CA PRO A 6 -3.47 -8.00 -19.78
C PRO A 6 -2.18 -7.41 -19.18
N THR A 7 -1.02 -7.84 -19.68
CA THR A 7 0.21 -7.07 -19.53
C THR A 7 -0.07 -5.69 -20.12
N PRO A 8 0.01 -4.57 -19.36
CA PRO A 8 0.05 -3.28 -20.01
C PRO A 8 1.43 -3.18 -20.68
N THR A 9 1.44 -3.29 -22.01
CA THR A 9 2.59 -2.93 -22.84
C THR A 9 3.07 -1.53 -22.45
N PRO A 10 4.34 -1.31 -22.11
CA PRO A 10 4.90 0.03 -21.98
C PRO A 10 5.20 0.57 -23.39
N GLU A 11 4.16 0.85 -24.16
CA GLU A 11 4.28 1.54 -25.45
C GLU A 11 3.28 2.71 -25.43
N SER A 12 3.78 3.92 -25.62
CA SER A 12 3.03 5.19 -25.62
C SER A 12 2.64 5.71 -24.23
N ALA A 13 3.62 6.33 -23.58
CA ALA A 13 3.43 7.21 -22.43
C ALA A 13 2.61 8.46 -22.82
N GLU A 14 1.29 8.34 -22.84
CA GLU A 14 0.42 9.47 -22.53
C GLU A 14 0.45 9.64 -21.00
N PRO A 15 0.70 10.85 -20.44
CA PRO A 15 0.59 11.06 -19.00
C PRO A 15 -0.88 10.87 -18.60
N THR A 16 -1.25 9.65 -18.22
CA THR A 16 -2.58 9.34 -17.70
C THR A 16 -2.64 9.80 -16.25
N THR A 17 -2.67 11.13 -16.09
CA THR A 17 -2.85 11.81 -14.82
C THR A 17 -4.20 11.37 -14.24
N GLY A 18 -4.18 10.61 -13.14
CA GLY A 18 -5.39 10.26 -12.36
C GLY A 18 -5.81 8.78 -12.31
N LEU A 19 -5.07 7.84 -12.91
CA LEU A 19 -5.34 6.40 -12.72
C LEU A 19 -4.23 5.69 -11.93
N PRO A 20 -4.58 4.77 -11.01
CA PRO A 20 -3.60 3.98 -10.29
C PRO A 20 -2.90 3.01 -11.26
N VAL A 21 -1.59 3.18 -11.44
CA VAL A 21 -0.75 2.34 -12.28
C VAL A 21 -0.15 1.18 -11.49
N PRO A 22 -0.14 -0.06 -12.00
CA PRO A 22 0.46 -1.19 -11.29
C PRO A 22 1.98 -1.04 -11.20
N ARG A 23 2.53 -1.22 -10.00
CA ARG A 23 3.96 -1.17 -9.67
C ARG A 23 4.41 -2.48 -9.07
N HIS A 24 5.56 -2.97 -9.51
CA HIS A 24 6.19 -4.17 -8.99
C HIS A 24 7.67 -3.92 -8.74
N ASP A 25 8.10 -4.10 -7.49
CA ASP A 25 9.51 -4.10 -7.11
C ASP A 25 10.05 -5.53 -7.13
N ARG A 26 11.26 -5.71 -7.64
CA ARG A 26 11.95 -7.00 -7.69
C ARG A 26 13.26 -6.94 -6.91
N PHE A 27 13.67 -8.06 -6.34
CA PHE A 27 15.01 -8.22 -5.78
C PHE A 27 16.06 -8.35 -6.89
N ALA A 28 17.34 -8.22 -6.54
CA ALA A 28 18.44 -8.39 -7.48
C ALA A 28 18.47 -9.78 -8.17
N ASN A 29 17.87 -10.79 -7.53
CA ASN A 29 17.73 -12.14 -8.10
C ASN A 29 16.51 -12.29 -9.05
N GLY A 30 15.73 -11.23 -9.28
CA GLY A 30 14.54 -11.24 -10.13
C GLY A 30 13.23 -11.67 -9.43
N SER A 31 13.28 -12.06 -8.15
CA SER A 31 12.08 -12.43 -7.38
C SER A 31 11.23 -11.20 -7.04
N LEU A 32 9.91 -11.38 -6.96
CA LEU A 32 8.99 -10.31 -6.58
C LEU A 32 9.28 -9.90 -5.13
N LYS A 33 9.53 -8.62 -4.91
CA LYS A 33 9.82 -8.01 -3.60
C LYS A 33 8.62 -7.27 -3.06
N ALA A 34 7.97 -6.50 -3.93
CA ALA A 34 6.73 -5.82 -3.61
C ALA A 34 5.86 -5.69 -4.85
N SER A 35 4.56 -5.61 -4.65
CA SER A 35 3.56 -5.41 -5.70
C SER A 35 2.48 -4.51 -5.17
N GLY A 36 1.98 -3.59 -5.99
CA GLY A 36 0.86 -2.72 -5.64
C GLY A 36 0.55 -1.74 -6.75
N PHE A 37 -0.03 -0.60 -6.38
CA PHE A 37 -0.38 0.46 -7.32
C PHE A 37 0.22 1.81 -6.92
N GLU A 38 0.39 2.69 -7.89
CA GLU A 38 0.88 4.04 -7.71
C GLU A 38 -0.09 5.01 -8.39
N LEU A 39 -0.52 6.03 -7.69
CA LEU A 39 -1.38 7.10 -8.20
C LEU A 39 -0.63 8.42 -8.05
N ASP A 40 -0.49 9.18 -9.13
CA ASP A 40 0.21 10.47 -9.14
C ASP A 40 1.64 10.41 -8.56
N GLY A 41 2.36 9.32 -8.84
CA GLY A 41 3.72 9.09 -8.34
C GLY A 41 3.80 8.76 -6.85
N ARG A 42 2.67 8.43 -6.21
CA ARG A 42 2.57 8.05 -4.80
C ARG A 42 1.97 6.66 -4.64
N LEU A 43 2.43 5.89 -3.66
CA LEU A 43 1.89 4.57 -3.36
C LEU A 43 0.38 4.66 -3.08
N HIS A 44 -0.42 3.85 -3.76
CA HIS A 44 -1.87 3.86 -3.65
C HIS A 44 -2.43 2.44 -3.77
N GLY A 45 -3.59 2.20 -3.16
CA GLY A 45 -4.25 0.89 -3.18
C GLY A 45 -3.53 -0.15 -2.33
N HIS A 46 -3.81 -1.42 -2.61
CA HIS A 46 -3.25 -2.54 -1.86
C HIS A 46 -1.80 -2.80 -2.27
N TRP A 47 -0.94 -3.01 -1.27
CA TRP A 47 0.46 -3.34 -1.44
C TRP A 47 0.81 -4.61 -0.68
N GLU A 48 1.57 -5.47 -1.35
CA GLU A 48 2.05 -6.74 -0.82
C GLU A 48 3.56 -6.79 -0.95
N TRP A 49 4.25 -7.16 0.14
CA TRP A 49 5.68 -7.41 0.15
C TRP A 49 5.93 -8.89 0.31
N PHE A 50 6.84 -9.41 -0.48
CA PHE A 50 7.24 -10.80 -0.49
C PHE A 50 8.69 -10.93 -0.05
N ARG A 51 9.03 -12.08 0.54
CA ARG A 51 10.40 -12.44 0.87
C ARG A 51 11.13 -12.94 -0.38
N LEU A 52 12.44 -13.13 -0.25
CA LEU A 52 13.24 -13.77 -1.30
C LEU A 52 12.72 -15.17 -1.66
N ASP A 53 12.13 -15.86 -0.68
CA ASP A 53 11.51 -17.18 -0.84
C ASP A 53 10.12 -17.13 -1.49
N GLY A 54 9.59 -15.95 -1.82
CA GLY A 54 8.24 -15.75 -2.37
C GLY A 54 7.11 -15.75 -1.33
N THR A 55 7.41 -16.02 -0.05
CA THR A 55 6.41 -15.96 1.01
C THR A 55 5.96 -14.53 1.27
N LEU A 56 4.65 -14.32 1.44
CA LEU A 56 4.10 -13.03 1.84
C LEU A 56 4.74 -12.60 3.18
N MET A 57 5.40 -11.44 3.15
CA MET A 57 6.03 -10.85 4.31
C MET A 57 5.08 -9.91 5.02
N ARG A 58 4.41 -9.06 4.25
CA ARG A 58 3.57 -7.99 4.75
C ARG A 58 2.60 -7.56 3.67
N SER A 59 1.48 -7.00 4.05
CA SER A 59 0.56 -6.32 3.15
C SER A 59 -0.16 -5.23 3.91
N GLY A 60 -0.73 -4.32 3.15
CA GLY A 60 -1.60 -3.28 3.66
C GLY A 60 -1.96 -2.33 2.54
N ASP A 61 -2.73 -1.31 2.88
CA ASP A 61 -3.23 -0.37 1.91
C ASP A 61 -2.50 0.96 2.05
N PHE A 62 -2.28 1.62 0.92
CA PHE A 62 -1.80 2.98 0.85
C PHE A 62 -2.82 3.89 0.19
N HIS A 63 -2.84 5.14 0.60
CA HIS A 63 -3.62 6.18 -0.02
C HIS A 63 -2.74 7.41 -0.23
N LEU A 64 -2.34 7.67 -1.48
CA LEU A 64 -1.53 8.83 -1.86
C LEU A 64 -0.20 8.93 -1.07
N GLY A 65 0.39 7.78 -0.75
CA GLY A 65 1.65 7.65 -0.01
C GLY A 65 1.46 7.37 1.48
N ASP A 66 0.25 7.55 2.02
CA ASP A 66 -0.05 7.33 3.43
C ASP A 66 -0.52 5.89 3.70
N GLN A 67 0.01 5.27 4.75
CA GLN A 67 -0.41 3.93 5.18
C GLN A 67 -1.81 4.01 5.80
N VAL A 68 -2.74 3.26 5.22
CA VAL A 68 -4.15 3.24 5.62
C VAL A 68 -4.67 1.82 5.74
N GLY A 69 -5.83 1.66 6.34
CA GLY A 69 -6.48 0.35 6.45
C GLY A 69 -5.77 -0.58 7.43
N VAL A 70 -5.80 -1.89 7.16
CA VAL A 70 -5.27 -2.91 8.07
C VAL A 70 -4.01 -3.52 7.49
N TRP A 71 -2.92 -3.38 8.22
CA TRP A 71 -1.62 -3.89 7.85
C TRP A 71 -1.34 -5.19 8.55
N ARG A 72 -1.00 -6.22 7.77
CA ARG A 72 -0.73 -7.56 8.28
C ARG A 72 0.69 -7.95 7.94
N THR A 73 1.39 -8.52 8.91
CA THR A 73 2.72 -9.10 8.74
C THR A 73 2.61 -10.60 8.95
N TRP A 74 3.16 -11.36 8.02
CA TRP A 74 3.14 -12.82 8.05
C TRP A 74 4.53 -13.40 8.32
N ASP A 75 4.59 -14.54 9.01
CA ASP A 75 5.82 -15.31 9.17
C ASP A 75 6.12 -16.18 7.95
N ARG A 76 7.21 -16.98 8.03
CA ARG A 76 7.59 -17.92 6.95
C ARG A 76 6.56 -19.05 6.76
N ALA A 77 5.76 -19.37 7.77
CA ALA A 77 4.66 -20.32 7.66
C ALA A 77 3.35 -19.70 7.13
N GLY A 78 3.32 -18.39 6.84
CA GLY A 78 2.12 -17.72 6.35
C GLY A 78 1.07 -17.43 7.42
N ARG A 79 1.44 -17.41 8.71
CA ARG A 79 0.56 -16.99 9.82
C ARG A 79 0.77 -15.50 10.11
N ILE A 80 -0.32 -14.78 10.39
CA ILE A 80 -0.25 -13.37 10.79
C ILE A 80 0.43 -13.31 12.17
N VAL A 81 1.60 -12.70 12.21
CA VAL A 81 2.34 -12.45 13.45
C VAL A 81 2.10 -11.05 14.01
N LYS A 82 1.64 -10.14 13.15
CA LYS A 82 1.35 -8.77 13.55
C LYS A 82 0.25 -8.20 12.67
N GLU A 83 -0.75 -7.63 13.30
CA GLU A 83 -1.77 -6.81 12.66
C GLU A 83 -1.72 -5.41 13.25
N THR A 84 -1.70 -4.40 12.37
CA THR A 84 -1.71 -2.98 12.76
C THR A 84 -2.84 -2.30 12.01
N SER A 85 -3.80 -1.74 12.73
CA SER A 85 -4.84 -0.88 12.14
C SER A 85 -4.32 0.56 12.02
N PHE A 86 -4.31 1.09 10.81
CA PHE A 86 -4.04 2.49 10.52
C PHE A 86 -5.35 3.25 10.29
N ARG A 87 -5.24 4.57 10.05
CA ARG A 87 -6.38 5.40 9.69
C ARG A 87 -7.06 4.83 8.44
N ALA A 88 -8.39 4.87 8.39
CA ALA A 88 -9.11 4.53 7.17
C ALA A 88 -8.70 5.50 6.04
N ALA A 89 -8.57 4.98 4.81
CA ALA A 89 -8.47 5.83 3.64
C ALA A 89 -9.67 6.80 3.67
N PRO A 90 -9.50 8.09 3.35
CA PRO A 90 -10.63 8.97 3.13
C PRO A 90 -11.41 8.45 1.93
N SER A 91 -12.32 7.51 2.18
CA SER A 91 -13.42 7.21 1.29
C SER A 91 -14.21 8.50 1.22
N GLY A 92 -14.43 9.04 0.02
CA GLY A 92 -14.88 10.41 -0.25
C GLY A 92 -16.23 10.85 0.34
N ASP A 93 -16.75 10.15 1.34
CA ASP A 93 -18.03 10.39 2.02
C ASP A 93 -17.88 10.54 3.55
N ALA A 94 -16.65 10.58 4.08
CA ALA A 94 -16.43 10.91 5.49
C ALA A 94 -16.03 12.39 5.63
N VAL A 95 -17.05 13.25 5.74
CA VAL A 95 -16.92 14.59 6.33
C VAL A 95 -15.95 14.56 7.52
N PRO A 96 -14.93 15.44 7.57
CA PRO A 96 -13.94 15.39 8.63
C PRO A 96 -14.64 15.63 9.97
N ALA A 97 -14.54 14.68 10.90
CA ALA A 97 -14.72 15.02 12.30
C ALA A 97 -13.71 16.14 12.61
N PRO A 98 -14.13 17.26 13.23
CA PRO A 98 -13.20 18.32 13.59
C PRO A 98 -12.23 17.76 14.64
N THR A 99 -11.01 17.45 14.22
CA THR A 99 -9.91 17.18 15.15
C THR A 99 -9.56 18.50 15.82
N ASP A 100 -10.03 18.65 17.05
CA ASP A 100 -9.59 19.65 18.03
C ASP A 100 -8.05 19.70 18.11
N PRO A 101 -7.42 20.89 18.17
CA PRO A 101 -5.97 21.04 18.01
C PRO A 101 -5.22 20.84 19.36
N PRO A 102 -3.90 21.02 19.38
CA PRO A 102 -2.92 20.04 19.88
C PRO A 102 -2.88 19.90 21.42
N HIS A 103 -2.65 18.68 21.93
CA HIS A 103 -2.29 18.49 23.34
C HIS A 103 -1.00 19.27 23.65
N GLY A 104 -1.18 20.34 24.43
CA GLY A 104 -0.13 21.22 24.91
C GLY A 104 0.89 20.51 25.80
N THR A 105 2.03 21.17 25.93
CA THR A 105 3.13 20.84 26.82
C THR A 105 2.61 20.62 28.25
N ILE A 106 2.94 19.49 28.87
CA ILE A 106 2.87 19.34 30.33
C ILE A 106 4.29 19.48 30.86
N ALA A 107 4.55 20.62 31.51
CA ALA A 107 5.71 20.80 32.36
C ALA A 107 5.64 19.79 33.52
N HIS A 108 6.70 19.01 33.70
CA HIS A 108 6.87 18.22 34.93
C HIS A 108 7.46 19.12 36.03
N PRO A 109 6.92 19.07 37.27
CA PRO A 109 7.39 19.85 38.41
C PRO A 109 8.77 19.40 38.93
#